data_AF-A0A354UUG9-F1
#
_entry.id   AF-A0A354UUG9-F1
#
_cell.length_a   1.000
_cell.length_b   1.000
_cell.length_c   1.000
_cell.angle_alpha   90.00
_cell.angle_beta   90.00
_cell.angle_gamma   90.00
#
_symmetry.space_group_name_H-M   'P 1'
#
loop_
_entity.id
_entity.type
_entity.pdbx_description
1 polymer ?
#
loop_
_entity_poly.entity_id
_entity_poly.type
_entity_poly.pdbx_seq_one_letter_code
_entity_poly.pdbx_strand_id
1 'polypeptide(L)'
;MQNTGSRHTRRVYPIVLGMLALLLGVCAAFIVKGRDSVSPTEQAVIATEVTATAPEKLTVSLRGNQHLRMAAEAEDGAEHTAIFPAGSASDCRTELHYVDVCNVRIEVDGTVYYLEDAMREERIWLEQIYADSRIDASFGYCETFTKVRYGLSFLVFRYPEYELRFTYDDYSLPNGEHRLVNELYISQNRYDVDSGDNRVVPEDWGVTFEVREVDSSSITLRCTQSGGQQLGELIVDLFFIDPAREGDSIPRLDGNTDIDSYQPKTIISRDTVSEITLDWTDIYGELPPGDYWMSLRVRDAYDPADTHPVMSKFESRQSYTIPF
;
A
#
# COMPACT_ATOMS: atom_id res chain seq x y z
N MET A 1 8.71 -64.05 -8.90
CA MET A 1 9.83 -63.86 -9.86
C MET A 1 10.38 -62.46 -9.63
N GLN A 2 11.48 -62.35 -8.89
CA GLN A 2 12.86 -62.16 -9.40
C GLN A 2 13.00 -60.81 -10.14
N ASN A 3 13.53 -59.73 -9.56
CA ASN A 3 14.87 -59.44 -8.99
C ASN A 3 15.87 -58.88 -10.04
N THR A 4 16.75 -58.00 -9.56
CA THR A 4 17.95 -57.35 -10.16
C THR A 4 17.66 -56.08 -10.98
N GLY A 5 18.22 -54.89 -10.69
CA GLY A 5 19.61 -54.50 -10.34
C GLY A 5 20.19 -53.81 -11.58
N SER A 6 20.77 -52.60 -11.60
CA SER A 6 21.92 -52.12 -10.85
C SER A 6 22.32 -50.72 -11.37
N ARG A 7 22.72 -49.83 -10.44
CA ARG A 7 23.77 -48.79 -10.49
C ARG A 7 23.97 -47.95 -11.76
N HIS A 8 23.83 -46.63 -11.59
CA HIS A 8 24.88 -45.69 -11.99
C HIS A 8 25.21 -44.71 -10.87
N THR A 9 26.43 -44.83 -10.38
CA THR A 9 27.18 -43.88 -9.55
C THR A 9 27.57 -42.65 -10.38
N ARG A 10 27.31 -41.45 -9.88
CA ARG A 10 28.18 -40.28 -10.10
C ARG A 10 28.05 -39.27 -8.97
N ARG A 11 29.06 -39.25 -8.10
CA ARG A 11 29.41 -38.16 -7.19
C ARG A 11 29.83 -36.95 -8.02
N VAL A 12 29.24 -35.77 -7.79
CA VAL A 12 29.92 -34.45 -7.89
C VAL A 12 29.15 -33.42 -7.04
N TYR A 13 29.70 -33.04 -5.89
CA TYR A 13 29.66 -31.68 -5.33
C TYR A 13 31.15 -31.28 -5.22
N PRO A 14 31.58 -30.03 -5.50
CA PRO A 14 30.92 -28.78 -5.09
C PRO A 14 31.00 -27.62 -6.11
N ILE A 15 29.87 -26.94 -6.38
CA ILE A 15 29.84 -25.58 -6.97
C ILE A 15 29.31 -24.63 -5.88
N VAL A 16 30.06 -24.53 -4.78
CA VAL A 16 29.83 -23.56 -3.69
C VAL A 16 31.08 -22.67 -3.47
N LEU A 17 32.13 -22.83 -4.27
CA LEU A 17 33.27 -21.91 -4.33
C LEU A 17 33.29 -21.25 -5.71
N GLY A 18 32.63 -20.10 -5.88
CA GLY A 18 32.64 -19.39 -7.16
C GLY A 18 31.91 -18.06 -7.21
N MET A 19 30.95 -17.80 -6.30
CA MET A 19 30.20 -16.53 -6.26
C MET A 19 30.39 -15.73 -4.97
N LEU A 20 31.46 -15.99 -4.21
CA LEU A 20 31.81 -15.23 -2.99
C LEU A 20 33.09 -14.39 -3.14
N ALA A 21 33.54 -14.11 -4.37
CA ALA A 21 34.77 -13.36 -4.63
C ALA A 21 34.60 -12.16 -5.59
N LEU A 22 33.36 -11.72 -5.87
CA LEU A 22 33.10 -10.61 -6.81
C LEU A 22 32.31 -9.43 -6.22
N LEU A 23 32.17 -9.34 -4.89
CA LEU A 23 31.50 -8.23 -4.20
C LEU A 23 32.37 -7.47 -3.18
N LEU A 24 33.69 -7.70 -3.17
CA LEU A 24 34.65 -6.99 -2.30
C LEU A 24 35.63 -6.08 -3.08
N GLY A 25 35.20 -5.54 -4.21
CA GLY A 25 36.12 -4.90 -5.16
C GLY A 25 35.67 -3.58 -5.76
N VAL A 26 34.87 -2.74 -5.09
CA VAL A 26 34.68 -1.33 -5.52
C VAL A 26 34.37 -0.44 -4.30
N CYS A 27 35.41 0.00 -3.58
CA CYS A 27 35.35 1.17 -2.71
C CYS A 27 36.76 1.76 -2.59
N ALA A 28 37.22 2.44 -3.65
CA ALA A 28 38.28 3.45 -3.57
C ALA A 28 38.45 4.13 -4.94
N ALA A 29 37.87 5.32 -5.11
CA ALA A 29 38.48 6.46 -5.83
C ALA A 29 37.45 7.59 -6.00
N PHE A 30 37.27 8.42 -4.96
CA PHE A 30 36.98 9.83 -5.17
C PHE A 30 38.31 10.51 -5.52
N ILE A 31 38.53 10.83 -6.80
CA ILE A 31 39.59 11.76 -7.19
C ILE A 31 38.96 13.13 -7.40
N VAL A 32 39.17 13.98 -6.40
CA VAL A 32 39.03 15.43 -6.48
C VAL A 32 40.05 15.95 -7.51
N LYS A 33 39.57 16.69 -8.49
CA LYS A 33 40.36 17.32 -9.55
C LYS A 33 41.04 18.58 -8.97
N GLY A 34 42.27 18.44 -8.47
CA GLY A 34 43.13 19.57 -8.12
C GLY A 34 43.94 20.05 -9.31
N ARG A 35 44.00 21.37 -9.51
CA ARG A 35 44.98 22.03 -10.40
C ARG A 35 46.07 22.67 -9.53
N ASP A 36 47.30 22.53 -10.02
CA ASP A 36 48.51 23.32 -9.77
C ASP A 36 49.38 22.99 -8.54
N SER A 37 50.26 21.99 -8.77
CA SER A 37 51.73 22.02 -8.67
C SER A 37 52.43 22.77 -7.53
N VAL A 38 53.18 22.05 -6.68
CA VAL A 38 54.59 22.31 -6.29
C VAL A 38 55.23 20.96 -5.86
N SER A 39 56.48 20.71 -6.26
CA SER A 39 57.30 19.54 -5.88
C SER A 39 58.45 19.95 -4.94
N PRO A 40 59.23 19.01 -4.36
CA PRO A 40 59.20 18.72 -2.93
C PRO A 40 60.52 19.04 -2.22
N THR A 41 60.50 19.32 -0.92
CA THR A 41 61.45 18.69 0.02
C THR A 41 61.07 18.96 1.47
N GLU A 42 61.26 17.92 2.28
CA GLU A 42 61.31 17.92 3.75
C GLU A 42 59.98 18.05 4.53
N GLN A 43 59.26 16.92 4.64
CA GLN A 43 58.45 16.66 5.81
C GLN A 43 58.83 15.30 6.41
N ALA A 44 59.23 15.37 7.68
CA ALA A 44 59.56 14.24 8.52
C ALA A 44 58.40 13.22 8.53
N VAL A 45 58.73 11.97 8.21
CA VAL A 45 57.83 10.84 8.36
C VAL A 45 57.71 10.53 9.85
N ILE A 46 56.69 11.08 10.50
CA ILE A 46 56.19 10.50 11.75
C ILE A 46 55.38 9.28 11.31
N ALA A 47 55.92 8.09 11.56
CA ALA A 47 55.21 6.85 11.33
C ALA A 47 54.03 6.77 12.30
N THR A 48 52.83 7.12 11.83
CA THR A 48 51.60 6.80 12.54
C THR A 48 51.35 5.31 12.34
N GLU A 49 51.73 4.49 13.33
CA GLU A 49 51.19 3.13 13.43
C GLU A 49 49.67 3.22 13.56
N VAL A 50 48.96 3.00 12.45
CA VAL A 50 47.53 2.73 12.48
C VAL A 50 47.39 1.27 12.85
N THR A 51 47.29 1.00 14.14
CA THR A 51 46.86 -0.31 14.64
C THR A 51 45.43 -0.51 14.18
N ALA A 52 45.24 -1.27 13.10
CA ALA A 52 43.92 -1.67 12.63
C ALA A 52 43.25 -2.52 13.73
N THR A 53 42.34 -1.92 14.50
CA THR A 53 41.47 -2.66 15.40
C THR A 53 40.62 -3.61 14.56
N ALA A 54 40.63 -4.90 14.90
CA ALA A 54 39.80 -5.90 14.24
C ALA A 54 38.33 -5.46 14.26
N PRO A 55 37.54 -5.74 13.19
CA PRO A 55 36.14 -5.36 13.15
C PRO A 55 35.42 -5.96 14.36
N GLU A 56 34.78 -5.09 15.15
CA GLU A 56 34.00 -5.48 16.30
C GLU A 56 32.90 -6.43 15.82
N LYS A 57 32.89 -7.66 16.36
CA LYS A 57 31.95 -8.69 15.96
C LYS A 57 30.57 -8.31 16.52
N LEU A 58 29.77 -7.59 15.72
CA LEU A 58 28.37 -7.30 16.02
C LEU A 58 27.64 -8.63 16.22
N THR A 59 27.38 -8.96 17.49
CA THR A 59 26.65 -10.17 17.85
C THR A 59 25.21 -9.76 18.04
N VAL A 60 24.38 -9.88 16.99
CA VAL A 60 22.94 -9.69 17.10
C VAL A 60 22.39 -10.90 17.86
N SER A 61 22.02 -10.71 19.13
CA SER A 61 21.22 -11.69 19.84
C SER A 61 19.81 -11.61 19.25
N LEU A 62 19.48 -12.54 18.35
CA LEU A 62 18.09 -12.79 18.00
C LEU A 62 17.41 -13.25 19.29
N ARG A 63 16.45 -12.49 19.81
CA ARG A 63 15.59 -12.96 20.89
C ARG A 63 14.87 -14.20 20.36
N GLY A 64 15.17 -15.35 20.96
CA GLY A 64 14.62 -16.63 20.55
C GLY A 64 13.10 -16.66 20.74
N ASN A 65 12.38 -17.17 19.72
CA ASN A 65 10.93 -17.39 19.71
C ASN A 65 10.08 -16.24 20.29
N GLN A 66 10.26 -15.01 19.77
CA GLN A 66 9.31 -13.93 20.05
C GLN A 66 8.07 -14.12 19.19
N HIS A 67 7.01 -14.61 19.82
CA HIS A 67 5.64 -14.57 19.32
C HIS A 67 4.94 -13.38 19.98
N LEU A 68 4.14 -12.61 19.24
CA LEU A 68 3.36 -11.54 19.85
C LEU A 68 2.28 -12.17 20.74
N ARG A 69 2.42 -11.98 22.05
CA ARG A 69 1.46 -12.48 23.03
C ARG A 69 0.53 -11.35 23.45
N MET A 70 -0.42 -11.04 22.58
CA MET A 70 -1.48 -10.08 22.84
C MET A 70 -2.83 -10.79 22.92
N ALA A 71 -3.71 -10.29 23.77
CA ALA A 71 -5.09 -10.73 23.90
C ALA A 71 -6.01 -9.52 23.97
N ALA A 72 -7.17 -9.61 23.33
CA ALA A 72 -8.24 -8.62 23.39
C ALA A 72 -9.56 -9.32 23.71
N GLU A 73 -10.45 -8.65 24.41
CA GLU A 73 -11.81 -9.12 24.66
C GLU A 73 -12.75 -8.42 23.68
N ALA A 74 -13.70 -9.15 23.09
CA ALA A 74 -14.67 -8.58 22.16
C ALA A 74 -15.78 -7.84 22.91
N GLU A 75 -16.10 -6.62 22.46
CA GLU A 75 -17.19 -5.81 23.01
C GLU A 75 -17.81 -4.99 21.87
N ASP A 76 -18.91 -5.48 21.29
CA ASP A 76 -19.57 -4.82 20.15
C ASP A 76 -19.97 -3.37 20.49
N GLY A 77 -19.58 -2.43 19.63
CA GLY A 77 -19.81 -1.00 19.79
C GLY A 77 -18.84 -0.29 20.73
N ALA A 78 -17.85 -0.98 21.29
CA ALA A 78 -16.78 -0.33 22.06
C ALA A 78 -15.84 0.43 21.12
N GLU A 79 -15.68 1.72 21.38
CA GLU A 79 -14.70 2.57 20.71
C GLU A 79 -13.86 3.31 21.76
N HIS A 80 -12.54 3.20 21.64
CA HIS A 80 -11.61 3.94 22.50
C HIS A 80 -10.41 4.41 21.68
N THR A 81 -9.84 5.56 22.03
CA THR A 81 -8.60 6.05 21.43
C THR A 81 -7.67 6.57 22.52
N ALA A 82 -6.45 6.04 22.54
CA ALA A 82 -5.39 6.46 23.42
C ALA A 82 -4.28 7.14 22.60
N ILE A 83 -3.84 8.32 23.03
CA ILE A 83 -2.82 9.11 22.35
C ILE A 83 -1.59 9.20 23.25
N PHE A 84 -0.45 8.74 22.72
CA PHE A 84 0.85 8.79 23.36
C PHE A 84 1.69 9.87 22.68
N PRO A 85 2.18 10.88 23.42
CA PRO A 85 3.05 11.90 22.83
C PRO A 85 4.35 11.28 22.31
N ALA A 86 5.04 11.99 21.42
CA ALA A 86 6.38 11.60 20.96
C ALA A 86 7.30 11.37 22.18
N GLY A 87 7.83 10.15 22.30
CA GLY A 87 8.68 9.72 23.40
C GLY A 87 10.16 9.79 23.04
N SER A 88 11.04 9.27 23.90
CA SER A 88 12.48 9.21 23.60
C SER A 88 12.86 8.26 22.47
N ALA A 89 11.95 7.34 22.10
CA ALA A 89 12.18 6.32 21.08
C ALA A 89 11.59 6.69 19.70
N SER A 90 10.75 7.73 19.60
CA SER A 90 10.07 8.12 18.36
C SER A 90 9.76 9.61 18.36
N ASP A 91 10.06 10.28 17.24
CA ASP A 91 9.81 11.71 17.03
C ASP A 91 8.32 12.01 16.70
N CYS A 92 7.47 10.97 16.66
CA CYS A 92 6.06 11.06 16.31
C CYS A 92 5.18 10.57 17.45
N ARG A 93 4.02 11.22 17.64
CA ARG A 93 3.00 10.72 18.55
C ARG A 93 2.44 9.39 18.04
N THR A 94 2.11 8.49 18.94
CA THR A 94 1.45 7.23 18.60
C THR A 94 -0.02 7.29 19.01
N GLU A 95 -0.91 6.83 18.15
CA GLU A 95 -2.33 6.67 18.47
C GLU A 95 -2.73 5.20 18.43
N LEU A 96 -3.44 4.75 19.47
CA LEU A 96 -4.06 3.44 19.53
C LEU A 96 -5.57 3.61 19.40
N HIS A 97 -6.17 2.89 18.46
CA HIS A 97 -7.61 2.87 18.25
C HIS A 97 -8.15 1.48 18.55
N TYR A 98 -9.13 1.40 19.43
CA TYR A 98 -9.82 0.17 19.81
C TYR A 98 -11.20 0.19 19.18
N VAL A 99 -11.53 -0.85 18.43
CA VAL A 99 -12.82 -0.97 17.71
C VAL A 99 -13.43 -2.33 17.99
N ASP A 100 -14.60 -2.34 18.62
CA ASP A 100 -15.30 -3.55 19.05
C ASP A 100 -14.50 -4.45 20.02
N VAL A 101 -13.51 -3.88 20.71
CA VAL A 101 -12.65 -4.59 21.67
C VAL A 101 -12.39 -3.78 22.94
N CYS A 102 -12.15 -4.51 24.03
CA CYS A 102 -11.74 -3.96 25.32
C CYS A 102 -10.67 -4.85 25.98
N ASN A 103 -10.19 -4.42 27.16
CA ASN A 103 -9.24 -5.17 27.99
C ASN A 103 -8.02 -5.72 27.24
N VAL A 104 -7.45 -4.93 26.32
CA VAL A 104 -6.31 -5.35 25.52
C VAL A 104 -5.06 -5.47 26.39
N ARG A 105 -4.49 -6.67 26.41
CA ARG A 105 -3.34 -7.06 27.23
C ARG A 105 -2.21 -7.57 26.38
N ILE A 106 -0.98 -7.31 26.80
CA ILE A 106 0.24 -7.77 26.14
C ILE A 106 1.22 -8.35 27.15
N GLU A 107 1.87 -9.44 26.80
CA GLU A 107 2.97 -10.02 27.58
C GLU A 107 4.31 -9.42 27.11
N VAL A 108 5.04 -8.80 28.03
CA VAL A 108 6.38 -8.26 27.82
C VAL A 108 7.31 -8.92 28.84
N ASP A 109 8.38 -9.57 28.35
CA ASP A 109 9.36 -10.30 29.16
C ASP A 109 8.73 -11.25 30.20
N GLY A 110 7.65 -11.94 29.81
CA GLY A 110 6.95 -12.92 30.65
C GLY A 110 5.95 -12.32 31.64
N THR A 111 5.74 -11.00 31.64
CA THR A 111 4.75 -10.33 32.50
C THR A 111 3.64 -9.71 31.64
N VAL A 112 2.39 -9.89 32.07
CA VAL A 112 1.20 -9.39 31.35
C VAL A 112 0.81 -8.01 31.88
N TYR A 113 0.59 -7.08 30.96
CA TYR A 113 0.17 -5.71 31.23
C TYR A 113 -1.04 -5.35 30.38
N TYR A 114 -1.84 -4.35 30.80
CA TYR A 114 -2.69 -3.65 29.86
C TYR A 114 -1.81 -2.91 28.83
N LEU A 115 -2.20 -2.94 27.56
CA LEU A 115 -1.36 -2.43 26.47
C LEU A 115 -0.99 -0.96 26.68
N GLU A 116 -1.96 -0.13 27.06
CA GLU A 116 -1.70 1.29 27.29
C GLU A 116 -0.74 1.54 28.45
N ASP A 117 -0.84 0.75 29.53
CA ASP A 117 0.06 0.85 30.67
C ASP A 117 1.47 0.41 30.29
N ALA A 118 1.60 -0.68 29.51
CA ALA A 118 2.88 -1.15 29.00
C ALA A 118 3.58 -0.10 28.13
N MET A 119 2.81 0.60 27.27
CA MET A 119 3.34 1.67 26.43
C MET A 119 3.66 2.93 27.23
N ARG A 120 2.82 3.31 28.20
CA ARG A 120 3.05 4.48 29.07
C ARG A 120 4.27 4.31 29.96
N GLU A 121 4.54 3.08 30.40
CA GLU A 121 5.73 2.70 31.16
C GLU A 121 6.94 2.36 30.27
N GLU A 122 6.86 2.62 28.97
CA GLU A 122 7.93 2.39 27.98
C GLU A 122 8.47 0.95 27.96
N ARG A 123 7.63 -0.03 28.30
CA ARG A 123 7.98 -1.46 28.26
C ARG A 123 7.92 -2.03 26.86
N ILE A 124 7.07 -1.44 26.02
CA ILE A 124 6.87 -1.81 24.62
C ILE A 124 6.49 -0.57 23.81
N TRP A 125 6.82 -0.59 22.53
CA TRP A 125 6.55 0.47 21.57
C TRP A 125 5.92 -0.11 20.32
N LEU A 126 5.26 0.73 19.53
CA LEU A 126 4.48 0.27 18.39
C LEU A 126 5.34 -0.48 17.37
N GLU A 127 6.57 -0.02 17.17
CA GLU A 127 7.54 -0.60 16.24
C GLU A 127 7.95 -2.03 16.66
N GLN A 128 7.96 -2.32 17.97
CA GLN A 128 8.21 -3.67 18.47
C GLN A 128 7.00 -4.57 18.20
N ILE A 129 5.78 -4.09 18.45
CA ILE A 129 4.55 -4.84 18.13
C ILE A 129 4.51 -5.14 16.63
N TYR A 130 4.82 -4.16 15.79
CA TYR A 130 4.92 -4.33 14.35
C TYR A 130 5.96 -5.40 13.95
N ALA A 131 7.17 -5.31 14.51
CA ALA A 131 8.23 -6.28 14.23
C ALA A 131 7.82 -7.70 14.64
N ASP A 132 7.21 -7.86 15.80
CA ASP A 132 6.74 -9.15 16.31
C ASP A 132 5.58 -9.70 15.44
N SER A 133 4.64 -8.84 14.99
CA SER A 133 3.60 -9.24 14.04
C SER A 133 4.14 -9.69 12.68
N ARG A 134 5.20 -9.04 12.17
CA ARG A 134 5.88 -9.47 10.94
C ARG A 134 6.54 -10.85 11.11
N ILE A 135 7.16 -11.08 12.25
CA ILE A 135 7.75 -12.38 12.59
C ILE A 135 6.65 -13.43 12.68
N ASP A 136 5.55 -13.15 13.36
CA ASP A 136 4.40 -14.04 13.47
C ASP A 136 3.80 -14.44 12.12
N ALA A 137 3.63 -13.48 11.21
CA ALA A 137 3.14 -13.74 9.87
C ALA A 137 4.09 -14.69 9.11
N SER A 138 5.40 -14.54 9.28
CA SER A 138 6.39 -15.42 8.64
C SER A 138 6.36 -16.87 9.16
N PHE A 139 5.88 -17.08 10.38
CA PHE A 139 5.65 -18.40 10.97
C PHE A 139 4.21 -18.92 10.77
N GLY A 140 3.33 -18.12 10.17
CA GLY A 140 1.93 -18.49 9.91
C GLY A 140 1.01 -18.40 11.13
N TYR A 141 1.38 -17.62 12.16
CA TYR A 141 0.51 -17.39 13.32
C TYR A 141 -0.62 -16.39 13.04
N CYS A 142 -0.45 -15.54 12.02
CA CYS A 142 -1.46 -14.60 11.56
C CYS A 142 -1.42 -14.48 10.03
N GLU A 143 -2.55 -14.08 9.44
CA GLU A 143 -2.61 -13.71 8.03
C GLU A 143 -2.13 -12.26 7.86
N THR A 144 -1.56 -11.93 6.71
CA THR A 144 -1.15 -10.55 6.41
C THR A 144 -1.65 -10.09 5.05
N PHE A 145 -2.10 -8.84 4.99
CA PHE A 145 -2.51 -8.17 3.76
C PHE A 145 -2.40 -6.64 3.95
N THR A 146 -2.57 -5.89 2.87
CA THR A 146 -2.48 -4.43 2.89
C THR A 146 -3.84 -3.83 2.57
N LYS A 147 -4.20 -2.75 3.26
CA LYS A 147 -5.35 -1.88 2.96
C LYS A 147 -4.81 -0.48 2.68
N VAL A 148 -5.51 0.31 1.85
CA VAL A 148 -5.22 1.74 1.67
C VAL A 148 -6.52 2.49 1.86
N ARG A 149 -6.52 3.59 2.61
CA ARG A 149 -7.70 4.45 2.80
C ARG A 149 -7.23 5.90 2.99
N TYR A 150 -7.88 6.83 2.31
CA TYR A 150 -7.53 8.26 2.35
C TYR A 150 -6.05 8.54 2.05
N GLY A 151 -5.43 7.79 1.14
CA GLY A 151 -4.01 7.95 0.82
C GLY A 151 -3.03 7.38 1.86
N LEU A 152 -3.52 6.74 2.93
CA LEU A 152 -2.70 6.06 3.92
C LEU A 152 -2.59 4.57 3.63
N SER A 153 -1.38 4.03 3.72
CA SER A 153 -1.12 2.59 3.63
C SER A 153 -1.21 1.92 4.99
N PHE A 154 -2.06 0.90 5.08
CA PHE A 154 -2.30 0.10 6.28
C PHE A 154 -1.76 -1.32 6.09
N LEU A 155 -0.84 -1.74 6.94
CA LEU A 155 -0.40 -3.14 7.04
C LEU A 155 -1.27 -3.87 8.07
N VAL A 156 -1.90 -4.95 7.64
CA VAL A 156 -2.85 -5.70 8.46
C VAL A 156 -2.27 -7.05 8.84
N PHE A 157 -2.41 -7.41 10.12
CA PHE A 157 -2.09 -8.71 10.70
C PHE A 157 -3.33 -9.24 11.39
N ARG A 158 -3.88 -10.33 10.87
CA ARG A 158 -5.11 -10.94 11.37
C ARG A 158 -4.79 -12.20 12.16
N TYR A 159 -5.00 -12.12 13.47
CA TYR A 159 -4.97 -13.25 14.39
C TYR A 159 -6.38 -13.84 14.52
N PRO A 160 -6.54 -15.09 15.01
CA PRO A 160 -7.87 -15.70 15.14
C PRO A 160 -8.86 -14.87 15.96
N GLU A 161 -8.38 -14.16 16.98
CA GLU A 161 -9.21 -13.41 17.94
C GLU A 161 -9.32 -11.91 17.63
N TYR A 162 -8.31 -11.31 16.99
CA TYR A 162 -8.24 -9.87 16.73
C TYR A 162 -7.49 -9.53 15.43
N GLU A 163 -7.74 -8.33 14.90
CA GLU A 163 -7.01 -7.75 13.76
C GLU A 163 -6.17 -6.58 14.28
N LEU A 164 -4.90 -6.54 13.87
CA LEU A 164 -4.02 -5.38 14.04
C LEU A 164 -3.84 -4.69 12.69
N ARG A 165 -4.00 -3.39 12.66
CA ARG A 165 -3.82 -2.58 11.45
C ARG A 165 -2.93 -1.39 11.75
N PHE A 166 -1.73 -1.42 11.17
CA PHE A 166 -0.68 -0.43 11.37
C PHE A 166 -0.63 0.57 10.23
N THR A 167 -0.42 1.85 10.56
CA THR A 167 -0.04 2.89 9.62
C THR A 167 1.20 3.61 10.12
N TYR A 168 2.20 3.68 9.26
CA TYR A 168 3.36 4.56 9.43
C TYR A 168 3.58 5.28 8.09
N ASP A 169 2.98 6.45 7.92
CA ASP A 169 2.87 7.10 6.61
C ASP A 169 2.91 8.63 6.70
N ASP A 170 3.35 9.30 5.64
CA ASP A 170 3.33 10.77 5.56
C ASP A 170 2.03 11.26 4.93
N TYR A 171 1.17 11.86 5.75
CA TYR A 171 -0.12 12.36 5.33
C TYR A 171 -0.05 13.82 4.92
N SER A 172 -0.26 14.08 3.62
CA SER A 172 -0.36 15.44 3.08
C SER A 172 -1.76 16.02 3.32
N LEU A 173 -1.81 17.14 4.03
CA LEU A 173 -3.03 17.91 4.29
C LEU A 173 -3.37 18.82 3.10
N PRO A 174 -4.64 19.22 2.90
CA PRO A 174 -5.06 20.08 1.79
C PRO A 174 -4.36 21.45 1.74
N ASN A 175 -3.81 21.92 2.87
CA ASN A 175 -3.05 23.17 2.96
C ASN A 175 -1.57 23.00 2.57
N GLY A 176 -1.13 21.80 2.19
CA GLY A 176 0.27 21.48 1.87
C GLY A 176 1.14 21.17 3.08
N GLU A 177 0.58 21.09 4.29
CA GLU A 177 1.30 20.60 5.46
C GLU A 177 1.38 19.08 5.46
N HIS A 178 2.43 18.55 6.08
CA HIS A 178 2.70 17.11 6.16
C HIS A 178 2.60 16.67 7.63
N ARG A 179 1.95 15.54 7.87
CA ARG A 179 1.87 14.91 9.19
C ARG A 179 2.30 13.47 9.07
N LEU A 180 3.31 13.08 9.84
CA LEU A 180 3.60 11.67 10.07
C LEU A 180 2.44 11.05 10.87
N VAL A 181 1.86 10.00 10.31
CA VAL A 181 0.84 9.16 10.91
C VAL A 181 1.54 7.94 11.48
N ASN A 182 1.36 7.68 12.77
CA ASN A 182 1.91 6.53 13.47
C ASN A 182 0.81 5.91 14.35
N GLU A 183 0.04 4.99 13.78
CA GLU A 183 -1.24 4.56 14.33
C GLU A 183 -1.38 3.04 14.33
N LEU A 184 -2.07 2.51 15.33
CA LEU A 184 -2.48 1.11 15.42
C LEU A 184 -3.96 1.00 15.74
N TYR A 185 -4.69 0.39 14.83
CA TYR A 185 -6.05 -0.08 15.08
C TYR A 185 -6.01 -1.53 15.57
N ILE A 186 -6.72 -1.78 16.67
CA ILE A 186 -6.93 -3.09 17.27
C ILE A 186 -8.43 -3.32 17.22
N SER A 187 -8.85 -4.31 16.46
CA SER A 187 -10.27 -4.59 16.29
C SER A 187 -10.62 -6.04 16.50
N GLN A 188 -11.88 -6.30 16.82
CA GLN A 188 -12.40 -7.66 16.85
C GLN A 188 -12.19 -8.26 15.46
N ASN A 189 -11.68 -9.50 15.38
CA ASN A 189 -11.63 -10.20 14.11
C ASN A 189 -13.04 -10.67 13.75
N ARG A 190 -13.81 -9.78 13.12
CA ARG A 190 -15.02 -10.17 12.40
C ARG A 190 -14.54 -10.74 11.06
N TYR A 191 -14.79 -12.01 10.83
CA TYR A 191 -14.59 -12.68 9.55
C TYR A 191 -15.44 -11.98 8.48
N ASP A 192 -14.96 -10.85 7.96
CA ASP A 192 -15.52 -10.24 6.79
C ASP A 192 -14.40 -9.65 5.94
N VAL A 193 -13.88 -10.52 5.07
CA VAL A 193 -12.96 -10.16 3.99
C VAL A 193 -13.65 -9.24 2.98
N ASP A 194 -14.97 -9.00 3.09
CA ASP A 194 -15.78 -8.25 2.13
C ASP A 194 -16.75 -7.24 2.78
N SER A 195 -16.48 -6.74 4.00
CA SER A 195 -17.26 -5.61 4.54
C SER A 195 -16.96 -4.34 3.73
N GLY A 196 -17.83 -4.15 2.74
CA GLY A 196 -18.01 -3.08 1.76
C GLY A 196 -17.15 -1.83 1.92
N ASP A 197 -16.58 -1.40 0.79
CA ASP A 197 -15.96 -0.09 0.54
C ASP A 197 -14.45 0.05 0.80
N ASN A 198 -13.71 -1.07 0.83
CA ASN A 198 -12.26 -1.03 1.02
C ASN A 198 -11.47 -1.90 0.03
N ARG A 199 -11.99 -2.05 -1.21
CA ARG A 199 -11.15 -2.53 -2.31
C ARG A 199 -10.12 -1.42 -2.60
N VAL A 200 -8.87 -1.68 -2.22
CA VAL A 200 -7.75 -1.01 -2.85
C VAL A 200 -7.88 -1.31 -4.34
N VAL A 201 -8.07 -0.27 -5.15
CA VAL A 201 -7.68 -0.31 -6.55
C VAL A 201 -6.14 -0.24 -6.49
N PRO A 202 -5.40 -1.36 -6.62
CA PRO A 202 -3.95 -1.38 -6.36
C PRO A 202 -3.15 -0.60 -7.41
N GLU A 203 -3.88 0.05 -8.29
CA GLU A 203 -3.42 0.77 -9.44
C GLU A 203 -4.13 2.11 -9.49
N ASP A 204 -3.40 3.21 -9.33
CA ASP A 204 -3.95 4.54 -9.59
C ASP A 204 -3.58 4.96 -11.01
N TRP A 205 -4.54 5.44 -11.78
CA TRP A 205 -4.32 5.92 -13.15
C TRP A 205 -4.13 7.44 -13.24
N GLY A 206 -4.14 8.14 -12.11
CA GLY A 206 -3.94 9.58 -12.03
C GLY A 206 -5.01 10.36 -12.77
N VAL A 207 -6.24 9.83 -12.82
CA VAL A 207 -7.39 10.41 -13.53
C VAL A 207 -8.32 11.07 -12.53
N THR A 208 -8.71 12.30 -12.83
CA THR A 208 -9.79 13.01 -12.13
C THR A 208 -10.79 13.58 -13.12
N PHE A 209 -12.04 13.68 -12.71
CA PHE A 209 -13.12 14.26 -13.49
C PHE A 209 -13.80 15.37 -12.71
N GLU A 210 -14.05 16.50 -13.36
CA GLU A 210 -14.80 17.63 -12.82
C GLU A 210 -15.93 17.98 -13.79
N VAL A 211 -17.14 18.16 -13.28
CA VAL A 211 -18.27 18.66 -14.08
C VAL A 211 -18.00 20.09 -14.53
N ARG A 212 -18.13 20.36 -15.82
CA ARG A 212 -18.00 21.71 -16.41
C ARG A 212 -19.34 22.27 -16.82
N GLU A 213 -20.13 21.46 -17.49
CA GLU A 213 -21.43 21.84 -18.04
C GLU A 213 -22.34 20.63 -18.03
N VAL A 214 -23.62 20.86 -17.74
CA VAL A 214 -24.67 19.84 -17.72
C VAL A 214 -25.85 20.42 -18.49
N ASP A 215 -26.31 19.67 -19.49
CA ASP A 215 -27.56 19.89 -20.20
C ASP A 215 -28.54 18.76 -19.88
N SER A 216 -29.78 18.86 -20.36
CA SER A 216 -30.79 17.81 -20.14
C SER A 216 -30.42 16.46 -20.78
N SER A 217 -29.54 16.42 -21.78
CA SER A 217 -29.17 15.18 -22.49
C SER A 217 -27.67 14.91 -22.59
N SER A 218 -26.83 15.74 -21.98
CA SER A 218 -25.37 15.59 -22.03
C SER A 218 -24.65 16.21 -20.84
N ILE A 219 -23.44 15.72 -20.56
CA ILE A 219 -22.50 16.32 -19.60
C ILE A 219 -21.16 16.54 -20.27
N THR A 220 -20.53 17.69 -19.99
CA THR A 220 -19.14 17.94 -20.33
C THR A 220 -18.30 17.89 -19.06
N LEU A 221 -17.33 17.00 -19.06
CA LEU A 221 -16.38 16.77 -17.98
C LEU A 221 -15.02 17.33 -18.36
N ARG A 222 -14.39 18.07 -17.45
CA ARG A 222 -12.95 18.28 -17.50
C ARG A 222 -12.27 17.04 -16.92
N CYS A 223 -11.54 16.34 -17.76
CA CYS A 223 -10.70 15.22 -17.36
C CYS A 223 -9.26 15.73 -17.19
N THR A 224 -8.65 15.44 -16.04
CA THR A 224 -7.21 15.64 -15.83
C THR A 224 -6.56 14.28 -15.67
N GLN A 225 -5.58 13.97 -16.50
CA GLN A 225 -4.74 12.80 -16.36
C GLN A 225 -3.30 13.25 -16.12
N SER A 226 -2.70 12.79 -15.03
CA SER A 226 -1.31 13.10 -14.70
C SER A 226 -0.68 11.95 -13.93
N GLY A 227 0.45 11.44 -14.41
CA GLY A 227 1.11 10.29 -13.79
C GLY A 227 0.34 9.00 -14.06
N GLY A 228 0.14 8.18 -13.02
CA GLY A 228 -0.59 6.92 -13.10
C GLY A 228 0.26 5.70 -13.46
N GLN A 229 -0.28 4.53 -13.10
CA GLN A 229 0.33 3.21 -13.20
C GLN A 229 -0.23 2.38 -14.37
N GLN A 230 -1.06 2.99 -15.23
CA GLN A 230 -1.60 2.33 -16.42
C GLN A 230 -0.47 1.86 -17.34
N LEU A 231 -0.67 0.70 -17.96
CA LEU A 231 0.27 0.11 -18.90
C LEU A 231 0.04 0.59 -20.34
N GLY A 232 -1.22 0.88 -20.68
CA GLY A 232 -1.63 1.29 -22.01
C GLY A 232 -2.42 2.59 -22.01
N GLU A 233 -3.33 2.70 -22.97
CA GLU A 233 -4.14 3.89 -23.18
C GLU A 233 -5.45 3.81 -22.38
N LEU A 234 -5.77 4.87 -21.66
CA LEU A 234 -7.00 4.92 -20.86
C LEU A 234 -8.17 5.34 -21.74
N ILE A 235 -9.26 4.58 -21.65
CA ILE A 235 -10.45 4.77 -22.50
C ILE A 235 -11.68 4.76 -21.62
N VAL A 236 -12.51 5.81 -21.69
CA VAL A 236 -13.88 5.78 -21.17
C VAL A 236 -14.69 4.84 -22.07
N ASP A 237 -15.08 3.70 -21.53
CA ASP A 237 -15.74 2.64 -22.30
C ASP A 237 -17.17 2.32 -21.86
N LEU A 238 -17.65 2.95 -20.78
CA LEU A 238 -19.04 2.89 -20.35
C LEU A 238 -19.38 4.09 -19.48
N PHE A 239 -20.65 4.51 -19.53
CA PHE A 239 -21.25 5.30 -18.46
C PHE A 239 -22.68 4.83 -18.19
N PHE A 240 -23.18 5.08 -16.98
CA PHE A 240 -24.59 4.97 -16.64
C PHE A 240 -24.98 6.06 -15.64
N ILE A 241 -26.26 6.41 -15.62
CA ILE A 241 -26.81 7.48 -14.78
C ILE A 241 -27.85 6.89 -13.84
N ASP A 242 -27.71 7.18 -12.56
CA ASP A 242 -28.68 6.85 -11.52
C ASP A 242 -29.17 8.13 -10.82
N PRO A 243 -30.41 8.15 -10.36
CA PRO A 243 -30.89 9.25 -9.52
C PRO A 243 -30.19 9.20 -8.15
N ALA A 244 -29.95 10.36 -7.55
CA ALA A 244 -29.27 10.43 -6.25
C ALA A 244 -30.07 9.83 -5.09
N ARG A 245 -31.37 9.66 -5.27
CA ARG A 245 -32.27 9.10 -4.27
C ARG A 245 -32.42 7.58 -4.44
N GLU A 246 -32.13 6.86 -3.37
CA GLU A 246 -32.24 5.41 -3.32
C GLU A 246 -33.68 4.94 -3.60
N GLY A 247 -33.83 3.99 -4.54
CA GLY A 247 -35.11 3.39 -4.93
C GLY A 247 -35.79 4.00 -6.16
N ASP A 248 -35.30 5.14 -6.66
CA ASP A 248 -35.75 5.72 -7.94
C ASP A 248 -34.96 5.09 -9.10
N SER A 249 -35.56 5.01 -10.30
CA SER A 249 -34.86 4.55 -11.52
C SER A 249 -35.21 5.42 -12.71
N ILE A 250 -34.25 5.58 -13.62
CA ILE A 250 -34.45 6.31 -14.87
C ILE A 250 -34.84 5.30 -15.95
N PRO A 251 -36.01 5.45 -16.59
CA PRO A 251 -36.40 4.57 -17.68
C PRO A 251 -35.45 4.77 -18.87
N ARG A 252 -34.87 3.68 -19.37
CA ARG A 252 -34.09 3.70 -20.60
C ARG A 252 -35.03 3.65 -21.81
N LEU A 253 -34.80 4.55 -22.77
CA LEU A 253 -35.50 4.58 -24.07
C LEU A 253 -35.14 3.38 -24.95
N ASP A 254 -33.92 2.86 -24.77
CA ASP A 254 -33.38 1.71 -25.51
C ASP A 254 -33.88 0.34 -25.02
N GLY A 255 -34.76 0.32 -24.00
CA GLY A 255 -35.34 -0.89 -23.42
C GLY A 255 -34.30 -1.76 -22.70
N ASN A 256 -34.15 -3.01 -23.14
CA ASN A 256 -33.23 -4.00 -22.57
C ASN A 256 -31.92 -4.12 -23.39
N THR A 257 -31.54 -3.05 -24.10
CA THR A 257 -30.28 -3.06 -24.85
C THR A 257 -29.12 -3.20 -23.87
N ASP A 258 -28.20 -4.11 -24.19
CA ASP A 258 -27.02 -4.36 -23.36
C ASP A 258 -26.25 -3.05 -23.17
N ILE A 259 -26.05 -2.63 -21.92
CA ILE A 259 -25.41 -1.35 -21.62
C ILE A 259 -23.95 -1.34 -22.10
N ASP A 260 -23.30 -2.51 -22.15
CA ASP A 260 -21.94 -2.66 -22.68
C ASP A 260 -21.85 -2.41 -24.20
N SER A 261 -22.98 -2.28 -24.90
CA SER A 261 -23.02 -1.84 -26.30
C SER A 261 -22.81 -0.33 -26.46
N TYR A 262 -23.06 0.45 -25.41
CA TYR A 262 -22.79 1.88 -25.36
C TYR A 262 -21.33 2.10 -24.94
N GLN A 263 -20.45 2.15 -25.93
CA GLN A 263 -19.03 2.43 -25.71
C GLN A 263 -18.67 3.77 -26.35
N PRO A 264 -18.65 4.88 -25.57
CA PRO A 264 -18.24 6.19 -26.09
C PRO A 264 -16.80 6.17 -26.62
N LYS A 265 -15.98 5.16 -26.24
CA LYS A 265 -14.59 4.93 -26.69
C LYS A 265 -13.76 6.21 -26.70
N THR A 266 -13.96 7.04 -25.68
CA THR A 266 -13.26 8.32 -25.57
C THR A 266 -11.90 8.08 -24.93
N ILE A 267 -10.85 8.45 -25.64
CA ILE A 267 -9.48 8.36 -25.17
C ILE A 267 -9.22 9.46 -24.12
N ILE A 268 -8.64 9.07 -22.99
CA ILE A 268 -8.10 10.00 -22.00
C ILE A 268 -6.64 10.26 -22.35
N SER A 269 -6.35 11.48 -22.78
CA SER A 269 -4.99 11.87 -23.17
C SER A 269 -4.06 11.89 -21.96
N ARG A 270 -2.81 11.45 -22.15
CA ARG A 270 -1.82 11.33 -21.08
C ARG A 270 -1.22 12.69 -20.70
N ASP A 271 -0.97 12.88 -19.40
CA ASP A 271 -0.26 14.00 -18.78
C ASP A 271 -0.80 15.37 -19.23
N THR A 272 -2.13 15.49 -19.29
CA THR A 272 -2.83 16.68 -19.79
C THR A 272 -4.21 16.86 -19.15
N VAL A 273 -4.80 18.01 -19.44
CA VAL A 273 -6.19 18.35 -19.16
C VAL A 273 -6.96 18.36 -20.48
N SER A 274 -8.06 17.64 -20.56
CA SER A 274 -8.95 17.58 -21.73
C SER A 274 -10.42 17.70 -21.33
N GLU A 275 -11.28 17.94 -22.31
CA GLU A 275 -12.73 17.91 -22.13
C GLU A 275 -13.30 16.64 -22.77
N ILE A 276 -14.25 16.01 -22.08
CA ILE A 276 -14.98 14.83 -22.52
C ILE A 276 -16.46 15.14 -22.42
N THR A 277 -17.17 15.09 -23.54
CA THR A 277 -18.63 15.24 -23.58
C THR A 277 -19.27 13.88 -23.76
N LEU A 278 -20.19 13.53 -22.85
CA LEU A 278 -20.97 12.30 -22.88
C LEU A 278 -22.42 12.67 -23.14
N ASP A 279 -22.97 12.10 -24.22
CA ASP A 279 -24.34 12.29 -24.66
C ASP A 279 -25.14 11.02 -24.39
N TRP A 280 -26.31 11.16 -23.78
CA TRP A 280 -27.20 10.06 -23.45
C TRP A 280 -28.60 10.18 -24.06
N THR A 281 -28.76 11.03 -25.08
CA THR A 281 -30.02 11.28 -25.77
C THR A 281 -30.69 9.98 -26.23
N ASP A 282 -29.90 9.05 -26.77
CA ASP A 282 -30.40 7.77 -27.27
C ASP A 282 -30.67 6.73 -26.17
N ILE A 283 -30.15 6.95 -24.95
CA ILE A 283 -30.28 6.02 -23.82
C ILE A 283 -31.42 6.43 -22.91
N TYR A 284 -31.46 7.71 -22.50
CA TYR A 284 -32.42 8.24 -21.52
C TYR A 284 -33.26 9.40 -22.06
N GLY A 285 -32.90 10.00 -23.20
CA GLY A 285 -33.52 11.23 -23.69
C GLY A 285 -33.15 12.44 -22.85
N GLU A 286 -34.07 13.39 -22.73
CA GLU A 286 -33.93 14.53 -21.82
C GLU A 286 -34.27 14.11 -20.39
N LEU A 287 -33.30 14.26 -19.49
CA LEU A 287 -33.50 14.09 -18.06
C LEU A 287 -34.19 15.33 -17.47
N PRO A 288 -35.16 15.14 -16.56
CA PRO A 288 -35.73 16.25 -15.82
C PRO A 288 -34.69 16.86 -14.86
N PRO A 289 -34.87 18.11 -14.42
CA PRO A 289 -34.02 18.69 -13.37
C PRO A 289 -34.07 17.85 -12.09
N GLY A 290 -32.90 17.51 -11.55
CA GLY A 290 -32.74 16.69 -10.36
C GLY A 290 -31.26 16.43 -10.05
N ASP A 291 -30.99 15.77 -8.93
CA ASP A 291 -29.64 15.35 -8.55
C ASP A 291 -29.37 13.92 -9.05
N TYR A 292 -28.23 13.74 -9.72
CA TYR A 292 -27.86 12.47 -10.33
C TYR A 292 -26.42 12.06 -9.98
N TRP A 293 -26.15 10.77 -10.14
CA TRP A 293 -24.80 10.23 -10.16
C TRP A 293 -24.52 9.62 -11.52
N MET A 294 -23.41 10.01 -12.13
CA MET A 294 -22.85 9.31 -13.28
C MET A 294 -21.77 8.34 -12.80
N SER A 295 -21.94 7.08 -13.13
CA SER A 295 -20.89 6.08 -12.98
C SER A 295 -20.17 5.90 -14.31
N LEU A 296 -18.91 6.30 -14.37
CA LEU A 296 -18.03 6.10 -15.52
C LEU A 296 -17.18 4.86 -15.33
N ARG A 297 -16.96 4.10 -16.41
CA ARG A 297 -15.94 3.05 -16.47
C ARG A 297 -14.82 3.47 -17.40
N VAL A 298 -13.61 3.46 -16.87
CA VAL A 298 -12.37 3.64 -17.62
C VAL A 298 -11.72 2.27 -17.75
N ARG A 299 -11.15 1.98 -18.92
CA ARG A 299 -10.39 0.76 -19.21
C ARG A 299 -8.97 1.13 -19.60
N ASP A 300 -8.01 0.36 -19.12
CA ASP A 300 -6.64 0.40 -19.61
C ASP A 300 -6.48 -0.55 -20.81
N ALA A 301 -6.26 0.02 -21.99
CA ALA A 301 -6.03 -0.70 -23.24
C ALA A 301 -4.54 -1.01 -23.41
N TYR A 302 -4.10 -2.11 -22.80
CA TYR A 302 -2.74 -2.63 -22.92
C TYR A 302 -2.73 -4.02 -23.59
N ASP A 303 -1.62 -4.38 -24.23
CA ASP A 303 -1.38 -5.76 -24.68
C ASP A 303 -0.64 -6.52 -23.57
N PRO A 304 -1.20 -7.60 -22.99
CA PRO A 304 -0.51 -8.42 -22.01
C PRO A 304 0.81 -9.01 -22.49
N ALA A 305 0.99 -9.19 -23.81
CA ALA A 305 2.26 -9.67 -24.38
C ALA A 305 3.40 -8.63 -24.25
N ASP A 306 3.05 -7.34 -24.14
CA ASP A 306 4.01 -6.24 -24.01
C ASP A 306 4.33 -5.91 -22.54
N THR A 307 3.63 -6.53 -21.58
CA THR A 307 3.88 -6.32 -20.15
C THR A 307 5.21 -6.96 -19.73
N HIS A 308 6.09 -6.16 -19.12
CA HIS A 308 7.38 -6.66 -18.63
C HIS A 308 7.20 -7.75 -17.55
N PRO A 309 7.99 -8.85 -17.52
CA PRO A 309 7.80 -9.98 -16.59
C PRO A 309 7.86 -9.67 -15.08
N VAL A 310 8.27 -8.47 -14.71
CA VAL A 310 8.32 -8.00 -13.30
C VAL A 310 7.24 -6.98 -12.97
N MET A 311 6.45 -6.56 -13.96
CA MET A 311 5.31 -5.69 -13.78
C MET A 311 4.07 -6.54 -13.59
N SER A 312 3.27 -6.22 -12.57
CA SER A 312 1.97 -6.82 -12.36
C SER A 312 0.90 -5.80 -12.74
N LYS A 313 -0.03 -6.22 -13.59
CA LYS A 313 -1.26 -5.47 -13.83
C LYS A 313 -2.24 -5.82 -12.73
N PHE A 314 -2.82 -4.83 -12.07
CA PHE A 314 -3.76 -5.08 -10.99
C PHE A 314 -5.20 -4.86 -11.44
N GLU A 315 -5.47 -3.85 -12.26
CA GLU A 315 -6.83 -3.52 -12.68
C GLU A 315 -6.91 -3.32 -14.18
N SER A 316 -7.83 -4.00 -14.87
CA SER A 316 -8.08 -3.71 -16.29
C SER A 316 -9.12 -2.60 -16.49
N ARG A 317 -9.94 -2.33 -15.46
CA ARG A 317 -11.01 -1.34 -15.47
C ARG A 317 -11.12 -0.66 -14.11
N GLN A 318 -11.48 0.61 -14.10
CA GLN A 318 -11.81 1.38 -12.90
C GLN A 318 -13.12 2.12 -13.09
N SER A 319 -13.86 2.28 -12.00
CA SER A 319 -15.12 3.02 -11.99
C SER A 319 -14.98 4.32 -11.22
N TYR A 320 -15.59 5.38 -11.73
CA TYR A 320 -15.59 6.72 -11.13
C TYR A 320 -17.02 7.19 -10.99
N THR A 321 -17.38 7.69 -9.81
CA THR A 321 -18.71 8.22 -9.53
C THR A 321 -18.66 9.74 -9.50
N ILE A 322 -19.49 10.38 -10.33
CA ILE A 322 -19.51 11.83 -10.52
C ILE A 322 -20.92 12.34 -10.18
N PRO A 323 -21.08 13.15 -9.11
CA PRO A 323 -22.33 13.87 -8.87
C PRO A 323 -22.52 14.99 -9.90
N PHE A 324 -23.74 15.18 -10.37
CA PHE A 324 -24.12 16.30 -11.23
C PHE A 324 -25.58 16.69 -11.09
#